data_AF-A0A7D6ITJ4-F1
#
_entry.id   AF-A0A7D6ITJ4-F1
#
_cell.length_a   1.000
_cell.length_b   1.000
_cell.length_c   1.000
_cell.angle_alpha   90.00
_cell.angle_beta   90.00
_cell.angle_gamma   90.00
#
_symmetry.space_group_name_H-M   'P 1'
#
loop_
_entity.id
_entity.type
_entity.pdbx_description
1 polymer ?
#
loop_
_entity_poly.entity_id
_entity_poly.type
_entity_poly.pdbx_seq_one_letter_code
_entity_poly.pdbx_strand_id
1 'polypeptide(L)' 'MRIRVSESIAIPSITRGADGSVILNINTELSFEDIEGFVGDSFLPGEREIAFSLWADDESKRVFTPIEGTTDFFIDLR' A
#
# COMPACT_ATOMS: atom_id res chain seq x y z
N MET A 1 8.11 2.84 -3.02
CA MET A 1 6.69 2.43 -3.01
C MET A 1 6.00 3.11 -1.84
N ARG A 2 4.71 3.44 -1.98
CA ARG A 2 3.82 3.88 -0.89
C ARG A 2 2.50 3.12 -0.94
N ILE A 3 1.74 3.12 0.15
CA ILE A 3 0.39 2.55 0.17
C ILE A 3 -0.63 3.67 0.15
N ARG A 4 -1.63 3.60 -0.72
CA ARG A 4 -2.88 4.38 -0.60
C ARG A 4 -3.93 3.48 0.03
N VAL A 5 -4.47 3.91 1.15
CA VAL A 5 -5.53 3.20 1.87
C VAL A 5 -6.83 3.95 1.68
N SER A 6 -7.86 3.26 1.20
CA SER A 6 -9.20 3.82 0.99
C SER A 6 -10.26 2.74 1.13
N GLU A 7 -11.34 3.04 1.86
CA GLU A 7 -12.51 2.17 1.96
C GLU A 7 -13.22 1.96 0.62
N SER A 8 -13.00 2.85 -0.37
CA SER A 8 -13.59 2.70 -1.70
C SER A 8 -12.85 1.70 -2.60
N ILE A 9 -11.69 1.19 -2.17
CA ILE A 9 -10.93 0.21 -2.96
C ILE A 9 -11.55 -1.16 -2.73
N ALA A 10 -12.15 -1.72 -3.79
CA ALA A 10 -12.75 -3.05 -3.75
C ALA A 10 -11.74 -4.16 -4.05
N ILE A 11 -10.75 -3.89 -4.91
CA ILE A 11 -9.74 -4.87 -5.35
C ILE A 11 -8.36 -4.23 -5.19
N PRO A 12 -7.44 -4.83 -4.40
CA PRO A 12 -6.06 -4.39 -4.32
C PRO A 12 -5.39 -4.29 -5.68
N SER A 13 -4.57 -3.27 -5.88
CA SER A 13 -3.85 -3.09 -7.14
C SER A 13 -2.56 -2.30 -6.97
N ILE A 14 -1.58 -2.55 -7.85
CA ILE A 14 -0.34 -1.78 -7.91
C ILE A 14 -0.41 -0.84 -9.11
N THR A 15 -0.29 0.47 -8.85
CA THR A 15 -0.14 1.49 -9.89
C THR A 15 1.32 1.90 -9.99
N ARG A 16 1.84 1.96 -11.22
CA ARG A 16 3.22 2.38 -11.51
C ARG A 16 3.20 3.67 -12.31
N GLY A 17 3.80 4.73 -11.77
CA GLY A 17 3.93 6.01 -12.43
C GLY A 17 5.08 6.03 -13.43
N ALA A 18 4.98 6.90 -14.44
CA ALA A 18 6.06 7.12 -15.41
C ALA A 18 7.33 7.73 -14.79
N ASP A 19 7.21 8.30 -13.59
CA ASP A 19 8.28 8.82 -12.74
C ASP A 19 8.97 7.74 -11.89
N GLY A 20 8.58 6.47 -12.05
CA GLY A 20 9.08 5.37 -11.24
C GLY A 20 8.40 5.25 -9.86
N SER A 21 7.38 6.06 -9.58
CA SER A 21 6.57 5.90 -8.38
C SER A 21 5.79 4.59 -8.43
N VAL A 22 5.60 3.98 -7.26
CA VAL A 22 4.82 2.75 -7.11
C VAL A 22 3.86 2.94 -5.95
N ILE A 23 2.56 2.76 -6.23
CA ILE A 23 1.48 2.92 -5.27
C ILE A 23 0.73 1.60 -5.17
N LEU A 24 0.71 1.02 -3.98
CA LEU A 24 -0.15 -0.09 -3.63
C LEU A 24 -1.49 0.48 -3.12
N ASN A 25 -2.58 0.23 -3.83
CA ASN A 25 -3.92 0.67 -3.47
C ASN A 25 -4.63 -0.47 -2.75
N ILE A 26 -5.03 -0.27 -1.49
CA ILE A 26 -5.71 -1.29 -0.68
C ILE A 26 -6.88 -0.72 0.12
N ASN A 27 -7.75 -1.62 0.56
CA ASN A 27 -8.78 -1.32 1.56
C ASN A 27 -8.20 -1.42 2.98
N THR A 28 -8.80 -0.71 3.93
CA THR A 28 -8.45 -0.77 5.36
C THR A 28 -8.68 -2.14 6.00
N GLU A 29 -9.60 -2.93 5.46
CA GLU A 29 -10.06 -4.20 6.06
C GLU A 29 -9.21 -5.42 5.68
N LEU A 30 -8.26 -5.28 4.75
CA LEU A 30 -7.51 -6.42 4.21
C LEU A 30 -6.28 -6.75 5.04
N SER A 31 -6.08 -8.04 5.32
CA SER A 31 -4.79 -8.53 5.84
C SER A 31 -3.70 -8.44 4.77
N PHE A 32 -2.43 -8.57 5.18
CA PHE A 32 -1.35 -8.61 4.19
C PHE A 32 -1.46 -9.84 3.29
N GLU A 33 -1.83 -10.98 3.86
CA GLU A 33 -2.05 -12.24 3.14
C GLU A 33 -3.15 -12.11 2.08
N ASP A 34 -4.24 -11.41 2.40
CA ASP A 34 -5.30 -11.13 1.42
C ASP A 34 -4.76 -10.27 0.28
N ILE A 35 -4.02 -9.20 0.60
CA ILE A 35 -3.40 -8.32 -0.39
C ILE A 35 -2.46 -9.12 -1.31
N GLU A 36 -1.62 -10.00 -0.74
CA GLU A 36 -0.75 -10.88 -1.52
C GLU A 36 -1.53 -11.81 -2.44
N GLY A 37 -2.68 -12.32 -2.01
CA GLY A 37 -3.57 -13.11 -2.85
C GLY A 37 -4.05 -12.38 -4.12
N PHE A 38 -4.12 -11.05 -4.09
CA PHE A 38 -4.54 -10.23 -5.23
C PHE A 38 -3.37 -9.74 -6.10
N VAL A 39 -2.29 -9.27 -5.48
CA VAL A 39 -1.21 -8.56 -6.19
C VAL A 39 0.18 -9.18 -6.02
N GLY A 40 0.28 -10.35 -5.39
CA GLY A 40 1.54 -11.04 -5.10
C GLY A 40 2.44 -11.18 -6.33
N ASP A 41 1.88 -11.68 -7.43
CA ASP A 41 2.60 -11.85 -8.71
C ASP A 41 2.96 -10.53 -9.41
N SER A 42 2.40 -9.40 -8.96
CA SER A 42 2.66 -8.06 -9.52
C SER A 42 3.80 -7.33 -8.82
N PHE A 43 4.26 -7.83 -7.67
CA PHE A 43 5.41 -7.26 -6.97
C PHE A 43 6.70 -7.50 -7.74
N LEU A 44 7.51 -6.45 -7.87
CA LEU A 44 8.89 -6.56 -8.31
C LEU A 44 9.81 -6.87 -7.11
N PRO A 45 11.06 -7.32 -7.34
CA PRO A 45 11.97 -7.65 -6.26
C PRO A 45 12.10 -6.52 -5.23
N GLY A 46 11.91 -6.85 -3.94
CA GLY A 46 11.98 -5.89 -2.83
C GLY A 46 10.65 -5.17 -2.52
N GLU A 47 9.68 -5.18 -3.43
CA GLU A 47 8.42 -4.44 -3.22
C GLU A 47 7.50 -5.12 -2.23
N ARG A 48 7.48 -6.46 -2.20
CA ARG A 48 6.72 -7.24 -1.25
C ARG A 48 7.15 -6.92 0.19
N GLU A 49 8.45 -6.87 0.43
CA GLU A 49 9.04 -6.55 1.74
C GLU A 49 8.71 -5.12 2.17
N ILE A 50 8.72 -4.17 1.23
CA ILE A 50 8.32 -2.79 1.49
C ILE A 50 6.82 -2.72 1.81
N ALA A 51 5.96 -3.41 1.05
CA ALA A 51 4.53 -3.46 1.30
C ALA A 51 4.22 -4.07 2.68
N PHE A 52 4.92 -5.15 3.05
CA PHE A 52 4.81 -5.73 4.38
C PHE A 52 5.22 -4.74 5.47
N SER A 53 6.36 -4.07 5.29
CA SER A 53 6.88 -3.07 6.23
C SER A 53 5.91 -1.90 6.45
N LEU A 54 5.19 -1.50 5.40
CA LEU A 54 4.23 -0.41 5.41
C LEU A 54 2.86 -0.81 5.98
N TRP A 55 2.44 -2.07 5.83
CA TRP A 55 1.09 -2.50 6.21
C TRP A 55 1.06 -3.33 7.51
N ALA A 56 1.87 -4.38 7.60
CA ALA A 56 1.75 -5.42 8.61
C ALA A 56 2.87 -5.45 9.67
N ASP A 57 4.02 -4.83 9.40
CA ASP A 57 5.13 -4.75 10.37
C ASP A 57 4.96 -3.64 11.44
N ASP A 58 4.62 -4.01 12.66
CA ASP A 58 4.46 -3.06 13.77
C ASP A 58 5.76 -2.37 14.22
N GLU A 59 6.93 -2.83 13.78
CA GLU A 59 8.22 -2.23 14.16
C GLU A 59 8.64 -1.08 13.24
N SER A 60 8.19 -1.12 11.98
CA SER A 60 8.56 -0.13 10.97
C SER A 60 8.01 1.26 11.28
N LYS A 61 8.89 2.27 11.19
CA LYS A 61 8.48 3.67 11.32
C LYS A 61 7.77 4.12 10.05
N ARG A 62 6.50 4.50 10.19
CA ARG A 62 5.62 4.91 9.10
C ARG A 62 5.17 6.35 9.26
N VAL A 63 4.89 7.00 8.15
CA VAL A 63 4.23 8.31 8.09
C VAL A 63 2.87 8.12 7.45
N PHE A 64 1.84 8.64 8.10
CA PHE A 64 0.46 8.63 7.61
C PHE A 64 0.09 10.03 7.13
N THR A 65 -0.17 10.16 5.83
CA THR A 65 -0.50 11.45 5.21
C THR A 65 -1.95 11.44 4.73
N PRO A 66 -2.88 12.18 5.37
CA PRO A 66 -4.26 12.24 4.93
C PRO A 66 -4.40 12.89 3.56
N ILE A 67 -5.41 12.48 2.79
CA ILE A 67 -5.78 13.12 1.53
C ILE A 67 -6.92 14.11 1.82
N GLU A 68 -6.68 15.40 1.57
CA GLU A 68 -7.66 16.44 1.89
C GLU A 68 -9.00 16.21 1.16
N GLY A 69 -10.09 16.32 1.91
CA GLY A 69 -11.45 16.15 1.40
C GLY A 69 -11.93 14.70 1.31
N THR A 70 -11.14 13.72 1.76
CA THR A 70 -11.54 12.30 1.83
C THR A 70 -11.21 11.67 3.19
N THR A 71 -11.62 10.42 3.41
CA THR A 71 -11.17 9.58 4.53
C THR A 71 -9.92 8.76 4.20
N ASP A 72 -9.38 8.93 2.98
CA ASP A 72 -8.22 8.20 2.51
C ASP A 72 -6.93 8.77 3.10
N PHE A 73 -5.90 7.93 3.11
CA PHE A 73 -4.57 8.35 3.49
C PHE A 73 -3.51 7.55 2.76
N PHE A 74 -2.30 8.09 2.74
CA PHE A 74 -1.12 7.38 2.32
C PHE A 74 -0.29 6.90 3.51
N ILE A 75 0.40 5.78 3.32
CA ILE A 75 1.44 5.29 4.23
C ILE A 75 2.77 5.28 3.47
N ASP A 76 3.77 5.94 4.05
CA ASP A 76 5.13 6.01 3.55
C ASP A 76 6.12 5.56 4.66
N LEU A 77 7.30 5.07 4.28
CA LEU A 77 8.38 4.80 5.24
C LEU A 77 8.99 6.13 5.69
N ARG A 78 9.39 6.21 6.96
CA ARG A 78 10.02 7.39 7.54
C ARG A 78 11.53 7.41 7.37
#